data_AF-A0A7W0QEN3-F1
#
_entry.id   AF-A0A7W0QEN3-F1
#
_cell.length_a   1.000
_cell.length_b   1.000
_cell.length_c   1.000
_cell.angle_alpha   90.00
_cell.angle_beta   90.00
_cell.angle_gamma   90.00
#
_symmetry.space_group_name_H-M   'P 1'
#
loop_
_entity.id
_entity.type
_entity.pdbx_description
1 polymer ?
#
loop_
_entity_poly.entity_id
_entity_poly.type
_entity_poly.pdbx_seq_one_letter_code
_entity_poly.pdbx_strand_id
1 'polypeptide(L)'
;MQKKSLFASLPLLFAACSPYAPELGNQPYLCPEDECPDGYTCETTTDPAPRDKVCVATGGMVVDSGMTGFQCAMDGTLEPNETPQTAYMTDVGTAGMRSFGPLSICPEGDKDIFAAVLPSGNMGFEVTVTWESGQPISMSILNAGGTAIVNGTAMGDKGLRACAPNLPAGTYYGSVFAAGSTKNNYRITLKLVANCAS
;
A
#
# COMPACT_ATOMS: atom_id res chain seq x y z
N MET A 1 -27.34 -29.51 70.86
CA MET A 1 -27.95 -29.05 69.60
C MET A 1 -26.85 -28.46 68.72
N GLN A 2 -26.45 -29.19 67.68
CA GLN A 2 -25.41 -28.76 66.73
C GLN A 2 -25.97 -27.70 65.76
N LYS A 3 -25.30 -26.55 65.63
CA LYS A 3 -25.58 -25.57 64.57
C LYS A 3 -24.48 -25.72 63.50
N LYS A 4 -24.94 -26.10 62.31
CA LYS A 4 -24.16 -26.37 61.09
C LYS A 4 -23.50 -25.09 60.58
N SER A 5 -22.19 -25.16 60.30
CA SER A 5 -21.49 -24.17 59.46
C SER A 5 -21.97 -24.29 58.02
N LEU A 6 -22.49 -23.20 57.46
CA LEU A 6 -22.64 -23.03 56.01
C LEU A 6 -21.38 -22.33 55.49
N PHE A 7 -20.57 -23.05 54.72
CA PHE A 7 -19.58 -22.45 53.82
C PHE A 7 -20.33 -21.95 52.58
N ALA A 8 -20.40 -20.64 52.40
CA ALA A 8 -20.87 -20.02 51.16
C ALA A 8 -19.65 -19.79 50.25
N SER A 9 -19.49 -20.67 49.27
CA SER A 9 -18.50 -20.52 48.20
C SER A 9 -18.97 -19.41 47.24
N LEU A 10 -18.26 -18.29 47.23
CA LEU A 10 -18.48 -17.20 46.29
C LEU A 10 -17.85 -17.56 44.94
N PRO A 11 -18.59 -17.64 43.83
CA PRO A 11 -17.98 -17.84 42.52
C PRO A 11 -17.24 -16.56 42.12
N LEU A 12 -15.91 -16.66 41.95
CA LEU A 12 -15.14 -15.67 41.22
C LEU A 12 -15.64 -15.70 39.76
N LEU A 13 -16.41 -14.68 39.38
CA LEU A 13 -16.63 -14.35 37.99
C LEU A 13 -15.29 -13.87 37.44
N PHE A 14 -14.58 -14.76 36.75
CA PHE A 14 -13.62 -14.31 35.74
C PHE A 14 -14.43 -13.55 34.71
N ALA A 15 -14.33 -12.22 34.72
CA ALA A 15 -14.54 -11.46 33.50
C ALA A 15 -13.52 -12.04 32.51
N ALA A 16 -13.99 -12.90 31.61
CA ALA A 16 -13.23 -13.24 30.43
C ALA A 16 -12.99 -11.91 29.73
N CYS A 17 -11.79 -11.34 29.92
CA CYS A 17 -11.26 -10.36 28.99
C CYS A 17 -11.32 -11.08 27.64
N SER A 18 -12.30 -10.70 26.82
CA SER A 18 -12.33 -11.08 25.43
C SER A 18 -10.94 -10.76 24.86
N PRO A 19 -10.17 -11.73 24.34
CA PRO A 19 -8.84 -11.46 23.77
C PRO A 19 -8.95 -10.56 22.52
N TYR A 20 -10.17 -10.26 22.09
CA TYR A 20 -10.52 -9.22 21.15
C TYR A 20 -10.23 -7.84 21.76
N ALA A 21 -8.95 -7.45 21.67
CA ALA A 21 -8.58 -6.06 21.79
C ALA A 21 -9.11 -5.33 20.55
N PRO A 22 -10.07 -4.39 20.68
CA PRO A 22 -10.47 -3.50 19.58
C PRO A 22 -9.35 -2.56 19.09
N GLU A 23 -8.12 -2.76 19.61
CA GLU A 23 -6.91 -1.98 19.40
C GLU A 23 -5.97 -2.58 18.34
N LEU A 24 -6.26 -3.76 17.76
CA LEU A 24 -5.35 -4.43 16.82
C LEU A 24 -5.34 -3.85 15.38
N GLY A 25 -6.17 -2.84 15.11
CA GLY A 25 -6.14 -2.11 13.83
C GLY A 25 -6.46 -2.96 12.60
N ASN A 26 -6.12 -2.44 11.42
CA ASN A 26 -6.53 -2.97 10.11
C ASN A 26 -5.72 -4.18 9.61
N GLN A 27 -5.07 -4.95 10.49
CA GLN A 27 -4.28 -6.12 10.06
C GLN A 27 -5.10 -7.41 10.21
N PRO A 28 -5.12 -8.29 9.19
CA PRO A 28 -5.79 -9.58 9.30
C PRO A 28 -5.15 -10.41 10.42
N TYR A 29 -5.99 -11.09 11.20
CA TYR A 29 -5.51 -11.96 12.27
C TYR A 29 -4.78 -13.14 11.65
N LEU A 30 -3.48 -13.23 11.92
CA LEU A 30 -2.66 -14.37 11.52
C LEU A 30 -3.12 -15.60 12.28
N CYS A 31 -3.09 -16.79 11.65
CA CYS A 31 -3.36 -18.03 12.38
C CYS A 31 -2.07 -18.54 13.03
N PRO A 32 -1.84 -18.35 14.35
CA PRO A 32 -0.84 -19.14 15.02
C PRO A 32 -1.33 -20.60 15.05
N GLU A 33 -0.54 -21.52 14.49
CA GLU A 33 -0.75 -22.97 14.64
C GLU A 33 -2.12 -23.49 14.13
N ASP A 34 -2.65 -22.89 13.05
CA ASP A 34 -3.94 -23.26 12.42
C ASP A 34 -5.19 -23.04 13.29
N GLU A 35 -5.06 -22.31 14.41
CA GLU A 35 -6.18 -22.04 15.30
C GLU A 35 -6.75 -20.63 15.07
N CYS A 36 -8.07 -20.57 14.86
CA CYS A 36 -8.84 -19.35 14.73
C CYS A 36 -9.94 -19.29 15.79
N PRO A 37 -10.41 -18.08 16.17
CA PRO A 37 -11.55 -17.95 17.06
C PRO A 37 -12.82 -18.58 16.50
N ASP A 38 -13.77 -18.92 17.39
CA ASP A 38 -15.07 -19.45 17.00
C ASP A 38 -15.76 -18.58 15.94
N GLY A 39 -16.23 -19.23 14.86
CA GLY A 39 -16.83 -18.55 13.71
C GLY A 39 -15.85 -18.13 12.62
N TYR A 40 -14.57 -18.48 12.76
CA TYR A 40 -13.53 -18.27 11.76
C TYR A 40 -12.82 -19.57 11.38
N THR A 41 -12.36 -19.64 10.14
CA THR A 41 -11.57 -20.73 9.56
C THR A 41 -10.21 -20.18 9.18
N CYS A 42 -9.14 -20.91 9.48
CA CYS A 42 -7.82 -20.53 8.99
C CYS A 42 -7.68 -20.84 7.50
N GLU A 43 -7.36 -19.82 6.70
CA GLU A 43 -7.14 -19.95 5.26
C GLU A 43 -5.69 -19.64 4.91
N THR A 44 -5.17 -20.42 3.96
CA THR A 44 -3.82 -20.19 3.42
C THR A 44 -3.88 -19.07 2.39
N THR A 45 -3.00 -18.08 2.53
CA THR A 45 -2.82 -16.99 1.58
C THR A 45 -1.68 -17.28 0.62
N THR A 46 -1.46 -16.41 -0.36
CA THR A 46 -0.27 -16.45 -1.21
C THR A 46 0.93 -15.71 -0.63
N ASP A 47 0.78 -15.10 0.55
CA ASP A 47 1.84 -14.33 1.19
C ASP A 47 2.92 -15.27 1.77
N PRO A 48 4.19 -14.84 1.88
CA PRO A 48 5.19 -15.58 2.62
C PRO A 48 4.92 -15.54 4.13
N ALA A 49 5.43 -16.54 4.85
CA ALA A 49 5.37 -16.58 6.31
C ALA A 49 5.93 -15.28 6.94
N PRO A 50 5.30 -14.76 8.01
CA PRO A 50 4.23 -15.38 8.80
C PRO A 50 2.80 -15.02 8.34
N ARG A 51 2.63 -14.42 7.16
CA ARG A 51 1.32 -13.96 6.64
C ARG A 51 0.65 -14.97 5.71
N ASP A 52 1.26 -16.14 5.55
CA ASP A 52 0.80 -17.25 4.72
C ASP A 52 -0.51 -17.88 5.23
N LYS A 53 -0.97 -17.51 6.42
CA LYS A 53 -2.21 -18.01 7.03
C LYS A 53 -2.97 -16.92 7.78
N VAL A 54 -4.25 -16.75 7.47
CA VAL A 54 -5.14 -15.74 8.10
C VAL A 54 -6.50 -16.32 8.45
N CYS A 55 -7.10 -15.84 9.53
CA CYS A 55 -8.45 -16.25 9.93
C CYS A 55 -9.52 -15.51 9.12
N VAL A 56 -10.45 -16.26 8.49
CA VAL A 56 -11.60 -15.73 7.74
C VAL A 56 -12.92 -16.20 8.35
N ALA A 57 -13.98 -15.40 8.30
CA ALA A 57 -15.26 -15.80 8.88
C ALA A 57 -15.90 -16.99 8.12
N THR A 58 -16.43 -17.96 8.86
CA THR A 58 -17.10 -19.15 8.31
C THR A 58 -18.46 -18.78 7.70
N GLY A 59 -18.49 -18.43 6.41
CA GLY A 59 -19.74 -18.05 5.72
C GLY A 59 -19.59 -17.26 4.41
N GLY A 60 -18.36 -16.90 4.04
CA GLY A 60 -18.07 -16.17 2.79
C GLY A 60 -16.98 -15.14 3.00
N MET A 61 -16.27 -14.79 1.93
CA MET A 61 -15.11 -13.88 1.91
C MET A 61 -15.46 -12.43 2.28
N VAL A 62 -15.90 -12.22 3.51
CA VAL A 62 -15.98 -10.89 4.10
C VAL A 62 -15.24 -10.97 5.42
N VAL A 63 -14.03 -10.43 5.44
CA VAL A 63 -13.36 -10.04 6.68
C VAL A 63 -14.35 -9.16 7.45
N ASP A 64 -14.84 -9.66 8.58
CA ASP A 64 -15.78 -8.99 9.49
C ASP A 64 -15.07 -7.90 10.30
N SER A 65 -14.32 -7.04 9.62
CA SER A 65 -14.19 -5.66 10.06
C SER A 65 -15.16 -4.89 9.20
N GLY A 66 -16.28 -4.42 9.77
CA GLY A 66 -17.21 -3.56 9.06
C GLY A 66 -16.43 -2.48 8.31
N MET A 67 -16.34 -2.60 6.98
CA MET A 67 -15.49 -1.74 6.15
C MET A 67 -16.13 -0.37 6.01
N THR A 68 -16.07 0.39 7.09
CA THR A 68 -16.18 1.84 7.10
C THR A 68 -14.77 2.36 6.85
N GLY A 69 -14.36 2.45 5.59
CA GLY A 69 -13.02 2.92 5.26
C GLY A 69 -12.63 2.72 3.79
N PHE A 70 -11.63 3.47 3.35
CA PHE A 70 -11.02 3.29 2.03
C PHE A 70 -10.27 1.95 1.97
N GLN A 71 -10.57 1.12 0.96
CA GLN A 71 -9.89 -0.15 0.74
C GLN A 71 -8.66 0.06 -0.13
N CYS A 72 -7.47 -0.21 0.41
CA CYS A 72 -6.22 -0.11 -0.32
C CYS A 72 -6.03 -1.30 -1.26
N ALA A 73 -5.47 -1.07 -2.44
CA ALA A 73 -5.00 -2.14 -3.31
C ALA A 73 -3.86 -2.91 -2.63
N MET A 74 -3.61 -4.15 -3.06
CA MET A 74 -2.47 -4.94 -2.59
C MET A 74 -1.30 -4.78 -3.57
N ASP A 75 -0.26 -4.09 -3.16
CA ASP A 75 0.96 -3.81 -3.92
C ASP A 75 2.24 -4.18 -3.18
N GLY A 76 2.15 -4.90 -2.06
CA GLY A 76 3.29 -5.26 -1.21
C GLY A 76 4.42 -6.05 -1.88
N THR A 77 4.25 -6.51 -3.13
CA THR A 77 5.34 -7.10 -3.93
C THR A 77 6.30 -6.05 -4.49
N LEU A 78 5.89 -4.78 -4.53
CA LEU A 78 6.70 -3.64 -4.93
C LEU A 78 7.28 -2.88 -3.73
N GLU A 79 6.84 -3.23 -2.52
CA GLU A 79 7.25 -2.58 -1.26
C GLU A 79 8.43 -3.29 -0.58
N PRO A 80 9.26 -2.57 0.20
CA PRO A 80 9.21 -1.12 0.46
C PRO A 80 9.84 -0.30 -0.66
N ASN A 81 9.26 0.85 -1.02
CA ASN A 81 9.79 1.72 -2.09
C ASN A 81 9.68 3.24 -1.80
N GLU A 82 9.72 3.64 -0.53
CA GLU A 82 9.45 5.02 -0.07
C GLU A 82 10.60 6.01 -0.24
N THR A 83 11.77 5.52 -0.64
CA THR A 83 12.99 6.32 -0.78
C THR A 83 13.68 6.04 -2.11
N PRO A 84 14.48 6.98 -2.65
CA PRO A 84 15.30 6.70 -3.85
C PRO A 84 16.23 5.49 -3.72
N GLN A 85 16.60 5.11 -2.49
CA GLN A 85 17.44 3.95 -2.18
C GLN A 85 16.66 2.63 -2.20
N THR A 86 15.37 2.67 -1.82
CA THR A 86 14.47 1.51 -1.82
C THR A 86 13.57 1.46 -3.05
N ALA A 87 13.66 2.46 -3.94
CA ALA A 87 12.83 2.59 -5.12
C ALA A 87 12.74 1.30 -5.95
N TYR A 88 11.55 0.98 -6.42
CA TYR A 88 11.33 -0.16 -7.28
C TYR A 88 12.02 0.05 -8.63
N MET A 89 13.02 -0.80 -8.93
CA MET A 89 13.79 -0.73 -10.17
C MET A 89 12.97 -1.24 -11.36
N THR A 90 12.62 -0.36 -12.30
CA THR A 90 11.90 -0.72 -13.51
C THR A 90 12.83 -1.02 -14.68
N ASP A 91 12.32 -1.73 -15.68
CA ASP A 91 12.98 -1.96 -16.97
C ASP A 91 12.52 -0.97 -18.06
N VAL A 92 11.97 0.19 -17.68
CA VAL A 92 11.52 1.22 -18.65
C VAL A 92 12.66 1.70 -19.56
N GLY A 93 13.90 1.62 -19.09
CA GLY A 93 15.10 1.96 -19.86
C GLY A 93 15.29 1.13 -21.13
N THR A 94 14.86 -0.13 -21.11
CA THR A 94 14.96 -1.04 -22.26
C THR A 94 13.62 -1.17 -22.97
N ALA A 95 12.52 -1.14 -22.22
CA ALA A 95 11.18 -1.35 -22.77
C ALA A 95 10.54 -0.08 -23.35
N GLY A 96 11.04 1.09 -23.00
CA GLY A 96 10.50 2.39 -23.37
C GLY A 96 9.24 2.80 -22.61
N MET A 97 8.43 1.86 -22.12
CA MET A 97 7.22 2.13 -21.33
C MET A 97 6.85 0.99 -20.38
N ARG A 98 6.40 1.36 -19.17
CA ARG A 98 5.82 0.44 -18.19
C ARG A 98 4.62 1.07 -17.49
N SER A 99 3.64 0.24 -17.18
CA SER A 99 2.47 0.62 -16.40
C SER A 99 2.28 -0.34 -15.25
N PHE A 100 1.98 0.20 -14.07
CA PHE A 100 1.75 -0.54 -12.84
C PHE A 100 0.37 -0.21 -12.28
N GLY A 101 -0.25 -1.20 -11.64
CA GLY A 101 -1.42 -1.04 -10.81
C GLY A 101 -2.50 -2.11 -10.99
N PRO A 102 -3.52 -2.13 -10.11
CA PRO A 102 -3.77 -1.10 -9.08
C PRO A 102 -2.70 -1.11 -7.98
N LEU A 103 -2.21 0.09 -7.64
CA LEU A 103 -1.30 0.38 -6.52
C LEU A 103 -2.05 1.21 -5.48
N SER A 104 -1.46 1.45 -4.32
CA SER A 104 -2.06 2.16 -3.21
C SER A 104 -1.08 3.11 -2.53
N ILE A 105 -1.58 4.27 -2.09
CA ILE A 105 -0.91 5.10 -1.10
C ILE A 105 -1.57 4.78 0.24
N CYS A 106 -1.01 3.79 0.94
CA CYS A 106 -1.47 3.27 2.21
C CYS A 106 -0.32 2.56 2.97
N PRO A 107 -0.03 2.92 4.24
CA PRO A 107 -0.79 3.77 5.17
C PRO A 107 -0.47 5.27 5.04
N GLU A 108 -0.78 6.08 6.07
CA GLU A 108 -0.35 7.49 6.09
C GLU A 108 1.18 7.60 6.06
N GLY A 109 1.69 8.52 5.25
CA GLY A 109 3.14 8.68 5.02
C GLY A 109 3.71 7.79 3.93
N ASP A 110 2.87 6.92 3.35
CA ASP A 110 3.25 6.09 2.23
C ASP A 110 3.60 6.91 0.99
N LYS A 111 4.58 6.41 0.25
CA LYS A 111 5.19 7.08 -0.88
C LYS A 111 5.75 6.01 -1.79
N ASP A 112 5.44 6.12 -3.07
CA ASP A 112 5.87 5.10 -4.00
C ASP A 112 6.90 5.69 -4.95
N ILE A 113 8.10 5.10 -4.99
CA ILE A 113 9.19 5.56 -5.84
C ILE A 113 9.59 4.47 -6.84
N PHE A 114 9.46 4.79 -8.13
CA PHE A 114 9.82 3.93 -9.26
C PHE A 114 11.06 4.48 -9.95
N ALA A 115 12.13 3.70 -10.02
CA ALA A 115 13.37 4.08 -10.66
C ALA A 115 13.37 3.73 -12.16
N ALA A 116 13.88 4.65 -12.97
CA ALA A 116 14.02 4.55 -14.41
C ALA A 116 15.46 4.89 -14.81
N VAL A 117 16.11 3.97 -15.54
CA VAL A 117 17.45 4.21 -16.09
C VAL A 117 17.33 4.67 -17.53
N LEU A 118 17.71 5.92 -17.80
CA LEU A 118 17.76 6.47 -19.16
C LEU A 118 19.06 5.99 -19.83
N PRO A 119 18.98 5.20 -20.92
CA PRO A 119 20.16 4.59 -21.53
C PRO A 119 21.01 5.58 -22.33
N SER A 120 20.43 6.72 -22.72
CA SER A 120 21.10 7.76 -23.51
C SER A 120 20.65 9.15 -23.08
N GLY A 121 21.49 10.15 -23.34
CA GLY A 121 21.15 11.55 -23.06
C GLY A 121 20.17 12.14 -24.07
N ASN A 122 19.67 13.34 -23.74
CA ASN A 122 18.68 14.08 -24.53
C ASN A 122 17.34 13.34 -24.70
N MET A 123 16.98 12.48 -23.75
CA MET A 123 15.67 11.82 -23.70
C MET A 123 14.75 12.57 -22.73
N GLY A 124 13.44 12.48 -22.96
CA GLY A 124 12.44 12.87 -21.98
C GLY A 124 12.02 11.68 -21.12
N PHE A 125 11.70 11.96 -19.86
CA PHE A 125 11.05 11.00 -18.96
C PHE A 125 9.68 11.53 -18.59
N GLU A 126 8.65 10.77 -18.93
CA GLU A 126 7.25 11.08 -18.67
C GLU A 126 6.69 10.11 -17.63
N VAL A 127 6.00 10.67 -16.65
CA VAL A 127 5.24 9.93 -15.65
C VAL A 127 3.79 10.38 -15.76
N THR A 128 2.86 9.43 -15.75
CA THR A 128 1.43 9.70 -15.70
C THR A 128 0.83 8.87 -14.59
N VAL A 129 -0.04 9.48 -13.78
CA VAL A 129 -0.71 8.84 -12.66
C VAL A 129 -2.21 9.07 -12.80
N THR A 130 -3.03 8.03 -12.63
CA THR A 130 -4.49 8.14 -12.61
C THR A 130 -5.08 7.37 -11.45
N TRP A 131 -6.24 7.80 -10.96
CA TRP A 131 -6.99 7.10 -9.91
C TRP A 131 -8.49 7.11 -10.17
N GLU A 132 -9.23 6.18 -9.55
CA GLU A 132 -10.68 6.05 -9.77
C GLU A 132 -11.50 6.60 -8.60
N SER A 133 -10.98 6.57 -7.38
CA SER A 133 -11.63 7.04 -6.16
C SER A 133 -10.58 7.53 -5.15
N GLY A 134 -11.00 8.17 -4.07
CA GLY A 134 -10.08 8.73 -3.07
C GLY A 134 -9.77 10.22 -3.26
N GLN A 135 -9.00 10.77 -2.32
CA GLN A 135 -8.58 12.18 -2.33
C GLN A 135 -7.42 12.39 -3.31
N PRO A 136 -7.22 13.59 -3.88
CA PRO A 136 -6.12 13.85 -4.80
C PRO A 136 -4.77 13.44 -4.23
N ILE A 137 -3.98 12.74 -5.03
CA ILE A 137 -2.58 12.45 -4.75
C ILE A 137 -1.67 13.47 -5.44
N SER A 138 -0.40 13.43 -5.11
CA SER A 138 0.65 14.24 -5.72
C SER A 138 1.69 13.34 -6.37
N MET A 139 2.42 13.88 -7.34
CA MET A 139 3.55 13.18 -7.93
C MET A 139 4.61 14.13 -8.43
N SER A 140 5.84 13.62 -8.53
CA SER A 140 7.00 14.36 -9.01
C SER A 140 7.97 13.44 -9.74
N ILE A 141 8.70 13.99 -10.69
CA ILE A 141 9.93 13.38 -11.22
C ILE A 141 11.09 13.87 -10.37
N LEU A 142 11.91 12.94 -9.87
CA LEU A 142 13.10 13.22 -9.09
C LEU A 142 14.37 12.93 -9.90
N ASN A 143 15.43 13.69 -9.65
CA ASN A 143 16.77 13.39 -10.14
C ASN A 143 17.43 12.27 -9.31
N ALA A 144 18.65 11.87 -9.71
CA ALA A 144 19.45 10.86 -9.02
C ALA A 144 19.69 11.14 -7.52
N GLY A 145 19.68 12.41 -7.11
CA GLY A 145 19.83 12.83 -5.71
C GLY A 145 18.52 12.85 -4.91
N GLY A 146 17.40 12.42 -5.50
CA GLY A 146 16.08 12.45 -4.87
C GLY A 146 15.41 13.82 -4.83
N THR A 147 15.96 14.83 -5.51
CA THR A 147 15.37 16.18 -5.58
C THR A 147 14.35 16.23 -6.71
N ALA A 148 13.15 16.78 -6.43
CA ALA A 148 12.13 16.99 -7.45
C ALA A 148 12.61 17.99 -8.51
N ILE A 149 12.51 17.60 -9.78
CA ILE A 149 12.85 18.43 -10.94
C ILE A 149 11.61 18.84 -11.74
N VAL A 150 10.53 18.06 -11.67
CA VAL A 150 9.24 18.38 -12.28
C VAL A 150 8.14 17.86 -11.35
N ASN A 151 7.10 18.66 -11.11
CA ASN A 151 5.91 18.24 -10.38
C ASN A 151 4.79 17.90 -11.37
N GLY A 152 3.91 16.99 -10.96
CA GLY A 152 2.74 16.61 -11.74
C GLY A 152 1.77 17.77 -11.91
N THR A 153 1.27 17.94 -13.13
CA THR A 153 0.17 18.84 -13.48
C THR A 153 -1.09 18.04 -13.77
N ALA A 154 -2.26 18.56 -13.39
CA ALA A 154 -3.53 17.90 -13.65
C ALA A 154 -3.75 17.68 -15.17
N MET A 155 -4.22 16.48 -15.52
CA MET A 155 -4.66 16.11 -16.88
C MET A 155 -6.16 15.76 -16.91
N GLY A 156 -6.93 16.39 -16.02
CA GLY A 156 -8.32 16.09 -15.71
C GLY A 156 -8.52 15.96 -14.20
N ASP A 157 -9.72 15.55 -13.79
CA ASP A 157 -10.09 15.52 -12.36
C ASP A 157 -9.37 14.42 -11.56
N LYS A 158 -8.93 13.35 -12.23
CA LYS A 158 -8.31 12.17 -11.59
C LYS A 158 -7.05 11.70 -12.29
N GLY A 159 -6.25 12.64 -12.75
CA GLY A 159 -4.99 12.33 -13.42
C GLY A 159 -3.96 13.42 -13.25
N LEU A 160 -2.70 13.01 -13.11
CA LEU A 160 -1.54 13.86 -13.13
C LEU A 160 -0.59 13.41 -14.23
N ARG A 161 0.09 14.38 -14.85
CA ARG A 161 1.20 14.15 -15.77
C ARG A 161 2.40 15.00 -15.38
N ALA A 162 3.59 14.43 -15.39
CA ALA A 162 4.87 15.14 -15.29
C ALA A 162 5.74 14.69 -16.46
N CYS A 163 6.46 15.61 -17.07
CA CYS A 163 7.44 15.25 -18.09
C CYS A 163 8.67 16.15 -18.01
N ALA A 164 9.83 15.53 -17.89
CA ALA A 164 11.13 16.19 -17.83
C ALA A 164 11.88 15.95 -19.16
N PRO A 165 12.05 16.97 -20.03
CA PRO A 165 12.72 16.81 -21.32
C PRO A 165 14.25 16.93 -21.21
N ASN A 166 14.96 16.48 -22.25
CA ASN A 166 16.39 16.70 -22.44
C ASN A 166 17.28 16.22 -21.28
N LEU A 167 16.91 15.11 -20.65
CA LEU A 167 17.65 14.55 -19.53
C LEU A 167 18.93 13.85 -20.02
N PRO A 168 20.07 14.06 -19.34
CA PRO A 168 21.24 13.20 -19.50
C PRO A 168 20.93 11.73 -19.19
N ALA A 169 21.75 10.82 -19.72
CA ALA A 169 21.71 9.41 -19.32
C ALA A 169 21.94 9.30 -17.81
N GLY A 170 21.21 8.39 -17.16
CA GLY A 170 21.28 8.22 -15.70
C GLY A 170 19.96 7.75 -15.11
N THR A 171 19.92 7.67 -13.78
CA THR A 171 18.74 7.23 -13.03
C THR A 171 17.88 8.43 -12.64
N TYR A 172 16.58 8.30 -12.88
CA TYR A 172 15.55 9.23 -12.45
C TYR A 172 14.43 8.44 -11.80
N TYR A 173 13.56 9.14 -11.08
CA TYR A 173 12.50 8.50 -10.33
C TYR A 173 11.15 9.14 -10.61
N GLY A 174 10.12 8.33 -10.83
CA GLY A 174 8.74 8.76 -10.66
C GLY A 174 8.34 8.53 -9.20
N SER A 175 7.88 9.58 -8.52
CA SER A 175 7.43 9.49 -7.14
C SER A 175 5.96 9.86 -7.03
N VAL A 176 5.18 9.02 -6.35
CA VAL A 176 3.77 9.25 -6.04
C VAL A 176 3.61 9.31 -4.53
N PHE A 177 2.84 10.25 -4.02
CA PHE A 177 2.66 10.44 -2.58
C PHE A 177 1.37 11.21 -2.30
N ALA A 178 0.95 11.25 -1.04
CA ALA A 178 -0.15 12.08 -0.62
C ALA A 178 0.17 12.86 0.65
N ALA A 179 -0.56 13.97 0.86
CA ALA A 179 -0.43 14.78 2.07
C ALA A 179 -1.40 14.29 3.17
N GLY A 180 -0.92 14.33 4.41
CA GLY A 180 -1.67 13.92 5.60
C GLY A 180 -2.15 12.47 5.50
N SER A 181 -3.34 12.21 6.04
CA SER A 181 -3.95 10.87 6.09
C SER A 181 -4.62 10.42 4.78
N THR A 182 -4.26 11.00 3.65
CA THR A 182 -4.88 10.69 2.36
C THR A 182 -4.54 9.26 1.93
N LYS A 183 -5.58 8.48 1.63
CA LYS A 183 -5.47 7.15 1.03
C LYS A 183 -6.04 7.16 -0.38
N ASN A 184 -5.38 6.46 -1.29
CA ASN A 184 -5.81 6.37 -2.68
C ASN A 184 -5.31 5.07 -3.33
N ASN A 185 -6.02 4.60 -4.35
CA ASN A 185 -5.59 3.54 -5.25
C ASN A 185 -5.41 4.12 -6.64
N TYR A 186 -4.27 3.85 -7.24
CA TYR A 186 -3.87 4.52 -8.45
C TYR A 186 -3.20 3.57 -9.45
N ARG A 187 -2.96 4.08 -10.65
CA ARG A 187 -2.15 3.47 -11.69
C ARG A 187 -1.08 4.47 -12.10
N ILE A 188 0.13 4.00 -12.33
CA ILE A 188 1.24 4.80 -12.83
C ILE A 188 1.71 4.25 -14.16
N THR A 189 2.03 5.14 -15.09
CA THR A 189 2.73 4.84 -16.33
C THR A 189 4.02 5.65 -16.37
N LEU A 190 5.13 4.97 -16.62
CA LEU A 190 6.47 5.52 -16.80
C LEU A 190 6.86 5.32 -18.25
N LYS A 191 7.35 6.36 -18.90
CA LYS A 191 7.64 6.32 -20.34
C LYS A 191 8.87 7.16 -20.68
N LEU A 192 9.73 6.60 -21.52
CA LEU A 192 10.77 7.36 -22.19
C LEU A 192 10.22 7.95 -23.49
N VAL A 193 10.43 9.24 -23.69
CA VAL A 193 9.94 9.99 -24.85
C VAL A 193 11.08 10.74 -25.53
N ALA A 194 10.95 11.06 -26.81
CA ALA A 194 11.93 11.91 -27.49
C ALA A 194 11.88 13.35 -26.95
N ASN A 195 10.68 13.84 -26.64
CA ASN A 195 10.44 15.14 -26.04
C ASN A 195 9.12 15.14 -25.26
N CYS A 196 8.98 16.11 -24.36
CA CYS A 196 7.71 16.37 -23.67
C CYS A 196 6.79 17.14 -24.59
N ALA A 197 6.02 16.45 -25.43
CA ALA A 197 4.92 17.09 -26.14
C ALA A 197 3.84 17.52 -25.13
N SER A 198 3.24 18.67 -25.36
CA SER A 198 2.07 19.18 -24.63
C SER A 198 0.79 18.53 -25.11
#